data_AF-A0A101JKV6-F1
#
_entry.id   AF-A0A101JKV6-F1
#
_cell.length_a   1.000
_cell.length_b   1.000
_cell.length_c   1.000
_cell.angle_alpha   90.00
_cell.angle_beta   90.00
_cell.angle_gamma   90.00
#
_symmetry.space_group_name_H-M   'P 1'
#
loop_
_entity.id
_entity.type
_entity.pdbx_description
1 polymer ?
#
loop_
_entity_poly.entity_id
_entity_poly.type
_entity_poly.pdbx_seq_one_letter_code
_entity_poly.pdbx_strand_id
1 'polypeptide(L)'
;MKKVLILGSKPGARIIDGDYIYCANAAISDYASEIKYYSHIVNVVSGGVLDMRKIAEDYPKKEYFTKKWHAIIDSKPDRLLITKPYDYEKLKKRLLSLGYTAPIEMISALQRRLIVKQISGHEDPIFSWEFLSLSPELQYLYIKYYRRNKRRRKREYEFDCDGVFRPSTGVIAALIAVRDHGHKAEYIISGVGITNRGTYVDRQFMHSGKLHAHIFPDGKVLKTLAKRYSFFTTEPELTRYLPYYGSQK
;
A
#
# COMPACT_ATOMS: atom_id res chain seq x y z
N MET A 1 8.73 11.11 -21.11
CA MET A 1 8.15 11.32 -19.77
C MET A 1 8.02 9.94 -19.13
N LYS A 2 8.55 9.72 -17.92
CA LYS A 2 8.47 8.38 -17.29
C LYS A 2 7.03 8.08 -16.89
N LYS A 3 6.55 6.88 -17.18
CA LYS A 3 5.22 6.40 -16.81
C LYS A 3 5.34 5.29 -15.76
N VAL A 4 4.65 5.48 -14.64
CA VAL A 4 4.73 4.61 -13.46
C VAL A 4 3.36 4.08 -13.11
N LEU A 5 3.19 2.76 -13.13
CA LEU A 5 1.96 2.09 -12.72
C LEU A 5 2.05 1.73 -11.22
N ILE A 6 1.03 2.10 -10.45
CA ILE A 6 0.84 1.66 -9.07
C ILE A 6 -0.28 0.62 -9.08
N LEU A 7 0.07 -0.64 -8.83
CA LEU A 7 -0.84 -1.77 -8.97
C LEU A 7 -1.26 -2.30 -7.60
N GLY A 8 -2.57 -2.31 -7.34
CA GLY A 8 -3.19 -3.03 -6.23
C GLY A 8 -3.79 -4.37 -6.67
N SER A 9 -4.29 -5.13 -5.70
CA SER A 9 -4.77 -6.51 -5.88
C SER A 9 -6.30 -6.63 -6.08
N LYS A 10 -7.00 -5.52 -6.35
CA LYS A 10 -8.45 -5.56 -6.62
C LYS A 10 -8.69 -6.20 -8.00
N PRO A 11 -9.61 -7.17 -8.14
CA PRO A 11 -9.91 -7.80 -9.42
C PRO A 11 -10.25 -6.82 -10.52
N GLY A 12 -9.88 -7.15 -11.76
CA GLY A 12 -10.14 -6.31 -12.93
C GLY A 12 -9.26 -5.06 -13.03
N ALA A 13 -8.16 -4.98 -12.28
CA ALA A 13 -7.17 -3.93 -12.45
C ALA A 13 -6.71 -3.84 -13.92
N ARG A 14 -6.68 -2.63 -14.46
CA ARG A 14 -6.22 -2.35 -15.81
C ARG A 14 -4.71 -2.19 -15.80
N ILE A 15 -4.00 -3.18 -16.32
CA ILE A 15 -2.54 -3.11 -16.49
C ILE A 15 -2.26 -2.23 -17.71
N ILE A 16 -1.85 -1.00 -17.46
CA ILE A 16 -1.41 -0.05 -18.51
C ILE A 16 0.06 -0.32 -18.79
N ASP A 17 0.56 -0.09 -20.00
CA ASP A 17 2.01 -0.15 -20.27
C ASP A 17 2.73 1.04 -19.63
N GLY A 18 3.97 0.84 -19.17
CA GLY A 18 4.78 1.87 -18.52
C GLY A 18 6.24 1.46 -18.34
N ASP A 19 7.06 2.37 -17.83
CA ASP A 19 8.49 2.15 -17.60
C ASP A 19 8.75 1.42 -16.26
N TYR A 20 7.93 1.69 -15.25
CA TYR A 20 8.04 1.14 -13.90
C TYR A 20 6.68 0.69 -13.38
N ILE A 21 6.66 -0.39 -12.60
CA ILE A 21 5.49 -0.83 -11.86
C ILE A 21 5.80 -1.01 -10.37
N TYR A 22 4.91 -0.47 -9.53
CA TYR A 22 4.93 -0.63 -8.08
C TYR A 22 3.74 -1.48 -7.66
N CYS A 23 3.99 -2.76 -7.39
CA CYS A 23 2.97 -3.72 -6.96
C CYS A 23 2.76 -3.65 -5.45
N ALA A 24 1.51 -3.55 -5.00
CA ALA A 24 1.17 -3.57 -3.58
C ALA A 24 0.78 -4.99 -3.12
N ASN A 25 1.45 -5.48 -2.07
CA ASN A 25 1.20 -6.78 -1.45
C ASN A 25 1.27 -7.94 -2.47
N ALA A 26 0.12 -8.56 -2.75
CA ALA A 26 0.00 -9.71 -3.64
C ALA A 26 -0.30 -9.31 -5.10
N ALA A 27 -0.39 -8.02 -5.42
CA ALA A 27 -0.62 -7.58 -6.79
C ALA A 27 0.43 -8.12 -7.77
N ILE A 28 1.67 -8.33 -7.31
CA ILE A 28 2.75 -8.88 -8.12
C ILE A 28 2.46 -10.33 -8.57
N SER A 29 1.77 -11.09 -7.74
CA SER A 29 1.41 -12.48 -8.05
C SER A 29 0.08 -12.58 -8.77
N ASP A 30 -0.88 -11.76 -8.37
CA ASP A 30 -2.25 -11.79 -8.89
C ASP A 30 -2.29 -11.40 -10.37
N TYR A 31 -1.29 -10.65 -10.85
CA TYR A 31 -1.15 -10.15 -12.22
C TYR A 31 0.18 -10.55 -12.89
N ALA A 32 0.80 -11.65 -12.44
CA ALA A 32 2.14 -12.03 -12.86
C ALA A 32 2.30 -12.16 -14.38
N SER A 33 1.30 -12.70 -15.08
CA SER A 33 1.32 -12.88 -16.54
C SER A 33 1.32 -11.57 -17.31
N GLU A 34 0.66 -10.55 -16.78
CA GLU A 34 0.46 -9.25 -17.40
C GLU A 34 1.64 -8.31 -17.13
N ILE A 35 2.21 -8.37 -15.92
CA ILE A 35 3.29 -7.46 -15.52
C ILE A 35 4.68 -7.93 -15.95
N LYS A 36 4.83 -9.17 -16.43
CA LYS A 36 6.14 -9.75 -16.82
C LYS A 36 6.89 -8.97 -17.91
N TYR A 37 6.20 -8.09 -18.64
CA TYR A 37 6.78 -7.26 -19.69
C TYR A 37 7.36 -5.93 -19.18
N TYR A 38 7.12 -5.59 -17.90
CA TYR A 38 7.73 -4.43 -17.29
C TYR A 38 9.23 -4.65 -17.07
N SER A 39 10.04 -3.69 -17.49
CA SER A 39 11.50 -3.72 -17.27
C SER A 39 11.88 -3.48 -15.81
N HIS A 40 11.01 -2.82 -15.04
CA HIS A 40 11.26 -2.48 -13.65
C HIS A 40 10.03 -2.74 -12.76
N ILE A 41 10.11 -3.74 -11.90
CA ILE A 41 9.07 -4.21 -10.99
C ILE A 41 9.53 -4.00 -9.55
N VAL A 42 8.83 -3.17 -8.79
CA VAL A 42 9.04 -2.97 -7.36
C VAL A 42 7.85 -3.52 -6.60
N ASN A 43 8.08 -4.43 -5.64
CA ASN A 43 7.03 -4.94 -4.78
C ASN A 43 7.04 -4.23 -3.42
N VAL A 44 5.91 -3.67 -3.00
CA VAL A 44 5.73 -2.99 -1.71
C VAL A 44 4.75 -3.80 -0.87
N VAL A 45 5.26 -4.44 0.18
CA VAL A 45 4.51 -5.43 0.95
C VAL A 45 4.37 -5.00 2.41
N SER A 46 3.18 -5.18 2.99
CA SER A 46 3.01 -5.12 4.44
C SER A 46 3.62 -6.34 5.09
N GLY A 47 4.43 -6.18 6.13
CA GLY A 47 5.05 -7.27 6.87
C GLY A 47 4.04 -8.23 7.48
N GLY A 48 2.77 -7.81 7.66
CA GLY A 48 1.68 -8.71 8.04
C GLY A 48 1.26 -9.71 6.95
N VAL A 49 1.60 -9.47 5.69
CA VAL A 49 1.43 -10.43 4.57
C VAL A 49 2.54 -11.48 4.61
N LEU A 50 3.75 -11.07 4.99
CA LEU A 50 4.93 -11.92 5.12
C LEU A 50 5.19 -12.36 6.58
N ASP A 51 4.15 -12.47 7.39
CA ASP A 51 4.30 -12.87 8.79
C ASP A 51 4.53 -14.38 8.87
N MET A 52 5.73 -14.79 9.29
CA MET A 52 6.11 -16.20 9.39
C MET A 52 5.22 -17.01 10.33
N ARG A 53 4.57 -16.39 11.31
CA ARG A 53 3.62 -17.09 12.19
C ARG A 53 2.39 -17.56 11.41
N LYS A 54 2.10 -16.93 10.28
CA LYS A 54 0.93 -17.27 9.45
C LYS A 54 1.15 -18.41 8.48
N ILE A 55 2.39 -18.89 8.38
CA ILE A 55 2.76 -20.08 7.61
C ILE A 55 3.12 -21.26 8.53
N ALA A 56 2.97 -21.10 9.85
CA ALA A 56 3.08 -22.19 10.82
C ALA A 56 1.95 -23.21 10.62
N GLU A 57 2.20 -24.46 11.02
CA GLU A 57 1.28 -25.59 10.79
C GLU A 57 -0.12 -25.38 11.40
N ASP A 58 -0.18 -24.73 12.55
CA ASP A 58 -1.37 -24.49 13.34
C ASP A 58 -2.13 -23.22 12.92
N TYR A 59 -1.61 -22.43 11.98
CA TYR A 59 -2.24 -21.14 11.65
C TYR A 59 -3.50 -21.31 10.79
N PRO A 60 -4.65 -20.75 11.22
CA PRO A 60 -5.84 -20.72 10.39
C PRO A 60 -5.56 -19.97 9.09
N LYS A 61 -5.70 -20.65 7.94
CA LYS A 61 -5.37 -20.16 6.59
C LYS A 61 -3.87 -20.21 6.22
N LYS A 62 -3.09 -21.12 6.81
CA LYS A 62 -1.69 -21.41 6.40
C LYS A 62 -1.53 -21.44 4.88
N GLU A 63 -2.32 -22.24 4.18
CA GLU A 63 -2.25 -22.41 2.72
C GLU A 63 -2.33 -21.08 1.96
N TYR A 64 -3.21 -20.17 2.40
CA TYR A 64 -3.35 -18.85 1.79
C TYR A 64 -2.08 -18.01 1.96
N PHE A 65 -1.49 -17.99 3.14
CA PHE A 65 -0.25 -17.25 3.38
C PHE A 65 0.94 -17.90 2.70
N THR A 66 1.02 -19.24 2.69
CA THR A 66 2.04 -20.00 1.97
C THR A 66 1.98 -19.70 0.47
N LYS A 67 0.80 -19.72 -0.16
CA LYS A 67 0.62 -19.35 -1.57
C LYS A 67 1.14 -17.93 -1.84
N LYS A 68 0.80 -16.96 -0.98
CA LYS A 68 1.29 -15.58 -1.11
C LYS A 68 2.80 -15.45 -0.98
N TRP A 69 3.40 -16.21 -0.07
CA TRP A 69 4.86 -16.25 0.09
C TRP A 69 5.53 -16.76 -1.17
N HIS A 70 5.11 -17.92 -1.67
CA HIS A 70 5.65 -18.48 -2.91
C HIS A 70 5.49 -17.53 -4.07
N ALA A 71 4.31 -16.93 -4.22
CA ALA A 71 4.07 -16.05 -5.35
C ALA A 71 4.89 -14.73 -5.29
N ILE A 72 5.24 -14.23 -4.10
CA ILE A 72 6.20 -13.12 -3.94
C ILE A 72 7.62 -13.57 -4.30
N ILE A 73 7.98 -14.81 -4.01
CA ILE A 73 9.31 -15.36 -4.32
C ILE A 73 9.45 -15.60 -5.84
N ASP A 74 8.44 -16.22 -6.44
CA ASP A 74 8.42 -16.61 -7.84
C ASP A 74 8.30 -15.42 -8.79
N SER A 75 7.76 -14.29 -8.32
CA SER A 75 7.57 -13.07 -9.13
C SER A 75 8.84 -12.26 -9.37
N LYS A 76 9.95 -12.57 -8.68
CA LYS A 76 11.31 -12.02 -8.92
C LYS A 76 11.34 -10.51 -9.29
N PRO A 77 10.78 -9.61 -8.45
CA PRO A 77 10.86 -8.17 -8.72
C PRO A 77 12.30 -7.69 -8.61
N ASP A 78 12.62 -6.51 -9.17
CA ASP A 78 13.93 -5.86 -9.01
C ASP A 78 14.20 -5.44 -7.56
N ARG A 79 13.13 -5.24 -6.78
CA ARG A 79 13.24 -4.84 -5.38
C ARG A 79 11.98 -5.18 -4.59
N LEU A 80 12.18 -5.63 -3.33
CA LEU A 80 11.13 -5.83 -2.34
C LEU A 80 11.27 -4.83 -1.19
N LEU A 81 10.23 -4.02 -0.99
CA LEU A 81 10.12 -3.06 0.11
C LEU A 81 9.11 -3.59 1.13
N ILE A 82 9.58 -3.88 2.34
CA ILE A 82 8.76 -4.44 3.42
C ILE A 82 8.42 -3.36 4.43
N THR A 83 7.13 -3.02 4.53
CA THR A 83 6.62 -2.07 5.52
C THR A 83 6.24 -2.82 6.80
N LYS A 84 6.81 -2.46 7.96
CA LYS A 84 6.46 -3.06 9.27
C LYS A 84 6.68 -4.58 9.38
N PRO A 85 7.92 -5.09 9.19
CA PRO A 85 8.22 -6.47 9.57
C PRO A 85 8.16 -6.65 11.09
N TYR A 86 7.61 -7.77 11.57
CA TYR A 86 7.67 -8.13 13.00
C TYR A 86 9.10 -8.51 13.42
N ASP A 87 9.84 -9.17 12.52
CA ASP A 87 11.25 -9.54 12.67
C ASP A 87 11.87 -9.52 11.26
N TYR A 88 12.50 -8.39 10.92
CA TYR A 88 13.02 -8.15 9.57
C TYR A 88 14.14 -9.13 9.21
N GLU A 89 15.11 -9.33 10.12
CA GLU A 89 16.27 -10.17 9.85
C GLU A 89 15.88 -11.63 9.66
N LYS A 90 14.98 -12.15 10.50
CA LYS A 90 14.48 -13.51 10.35
C LYS A 90 13.66 -13.68 9.06
N LEU A 91 12.82 -12.70 8.70
CA LEU A 91 12.07 -12.71 7.44
C LEU A 91 13.03 -12.67 6.23
N LYS A 92 14.01 -11.77 6.25
CA LYS A 92 15.03 -11.64 5.21
C LYS A 92 15.80 -12.96 5.04
N LYS A 93 16.30 -13.55 6.13
CA LYS A 93 16.98 -14.85 6.11
C LYS A 93 16.11 -15.94 5.50
N ARG A 94 14.81 -15.96 5.83
CA ARG A 94 13.87 -16.94 5.27
C ARG A 94 13.65 -16.74 3.77
N LEU A 95 13.45 -15.51 3.30
CA LEU A 95 13.30 -15.20 1.88
C LEU A 95 14.55 -15.62 1.09
N LEU A 96 15.75 -15.28 1.60
CA LEU A 96 17.02 -15.70 1.00
C LEU A 96 17.16 -17.22 0.94
N SER A 97 16.78 -17.95 2.01
CA SER A 97 16.81 -19.42 2.02
C SER A 97 15.84 -20.09 1.04
N LEU A 98 14.81 -19.35 0.59
CA LEU A 98 13.84 -19.81 -0.40
C LEU A 98 14.23 -19.39 -1.83
N GLY A 99 15.46 -18.91 -2.03
CA GLY A 99 15.99 -18.55 -3.34
C GLY A 99 15.66 -17.13 -3.80
N TYR A 100 15.16 -16.26 -2.91
CA TYR A 100 14.94 -14.86 -3.26
C TYR A 100 16.28 -14.13 -3.43
N THR A 101 16.52 -13.52 -4.59
CA THR A 101 17.81 -12.89 -4.93
C THR A 101 17.79 -11.38 -5.01
N ALA A 102 16.62 -10.77 -5.17
CA ALA A 102 16.50 -9.33 -5.33
C ALA A 102 16.76 -8.57 -4.01
N PRO A 103 17.19 -7.29 -4.08
CA PRO A 103 17.29 -6.42 -2.92
C PRO A 103 16.01 -6.40 -2.06
N ILE A 104 16.17 -6.69 -0.76
CA ILE A 104 15.10 -6.62 0.24
C ILE A 104 15.40 -5.43 1.16
N GLU A 105 14.52 -4.45 1.21
CA GLU A 105 14.64 -3.27 2.09
C GLU A 105 13.51 -3.20 3.10
N MET A 106 13.81 -2.73 4.30
CA MET A 106 12.81 -2.42 5.31
C MET A 106 12.42 -0.93 5.22
N ILE A 107 11.12 -0.66 5.33
CA ILE A 107 10.60 0.68 5.60
C ILE A 107 10.06 0.68 7.04
N SER A 108 10.76 1.37 7.93
CA SER A 108 10.36 1.54 9.33
C SER A 108 9.08 2.36 9.45
N ALA A 109 8.45 2.34 10.63
CA ALA A 109 7.27 3.16 10.88
C ALA A 109 7.62 4.66 10.78
N LEU A 110 8.79 5.06 11.28
CA LEU A 110 9.31 6.41 11.09
C LEU A 110 9.50 6.76 9.62
N GLN A 111 10.24 5.96 8.86
CA GLN A 111 10.53 6.24 7.45
C GLN A 111 9.23 6.38 6.66
N ARG A 112 8.26 5.49 6.90
CA ARG A 112 6.94 5.60 6.29
C ARG A 112 6.27 6.93 6.61
N ARG A 113 6.26 7.37 7.88
CA ARG A 113 5.67 8.66 8.27
C ARG A 113 6.39 9.85 7.62
N LEU A 114 7.72 9.79 7.52
CA LEU A 114 8.52 10.82 6.86
C LEU A 114 8.17 10.90 5.37
N ILE A 115 8.03 9.76 4.69
CA ILE A 115 7.59 9.69 3.29
C ILE A 115 6.19 10.30 3.13
N VAL A 116 5.23 9.90 3.98
CA VAL A 116 3.87 10.47 3.95
C VAL A 116 3.91 11.99 4.14
N LYS A 117 4.66 12.48 5.13
CA LYS A 117 4.79 13.91 5.41
C LYS A 117 5.45 14.69 4.29
N GLN A 118 6.58 14.22 3.78
CA GLN A 118 7.35 14.91 2.76
C GLN A 118 6.58 15.00 1.44
N ILE A 119 5.97 13.90 1.01
CA ILE A 119 5.33 13.81 -0.31
C ILE A 119 3.90 14.33 -0.29
N SER A 120 3.11 14.02 0.74
CA SER A 120 1.69 14.42 0.82
C SER A 120 1.41 15.63 1.72
N GLY A 121 2.37 16.06 2.54
CA GLY A 121 2.16 17.12 3.54
C GLY A 121 1.40 16.67 4.79
N HIS A 122 0.87 15.43 4.82
CA HIS A 122 0.09 14.90 5.95
C HIS A 122 0.97 14.14 6.96
N GLU A 123 0.55 14.08 8.22
CA GLU A 123 1.19 13.24 9.24
C GLU A 123 0.19 12.19 9.75
N ASP A 124 0.62 10.94 9.94
CA ASP A 124 -0.22 9.89 10.53
C ASP A 124 -0.44 10.15 12.04
N PRO A 125 -1.64 10.07 12.63
CA PRO A 125 -2.96 9.93 12.00
C PRO A 125 -3.30 11.08 11.07
N ILE A 126 -3.68 10.76 9.83
CA ILE A 126 -4.03 11.79 8.84
C ILE A 126 -5.26 12.55 9.34
N PHE A 127 -5.11 13.86 9.51
CA PHE A 127 -6.14 14.76 9.99
C PHE A 127 -6.24 15.95 9.03
N SER A 128 -7.45 16.28 8.61
CA SER A 128 -7.74 17.42 7.73
C SER A 128 -9.14 17.94 8.03
N TRP A 129 -9.52 19.12 7.53
CA TRP A 129 -10.84 19.72 7.79
C TRP A 129 -12.03 18.81 7.49
N GLU A 130 -11.90 17.91 6.50
CA GLU A 130 -12.95 16.92 6.19
C GLU A 130 -13.10 15.82 7.26
N PHE A 131 -12.29 15.82 8.33
CA PHE A 131 -12.57 14.99 9.50
C PHE A 131 -13.94 15.32 10.09
N LEU A 132 -14.39 16.57 9.97
CA LEU A 132 -15.68 17.05 10.46
C LEU A 132 -16.87 16.43 9.72
N SER A 133 -16.66 15.87 8.53
CA SER A 133 -17.70 15.16 7.79
C SER A 133 -17.79 13.66 8.16
N LEU A 134 -16.95 13.18 9.09
CA LEU A 134 -17.05 11.82 9.61
C LEU A 134 -18.15 11.73 10.68
N SER A 135 -18.65 10.52 10.96
CA SER A 135 -19.59 10.33 12.07
C SER A 135 -18.97 10.71 13.42
N PRO A 136 -19.74 11.16 14.42
CA PRO A 136 -19.21 11.53 15.73
C PRO A 136 -18.34 10.46 16.38
N GLU A 137 -18.69 9.17 16.21
CA GLU A 137 -17.93 8.04 16.72
C GLU A 137 -16.55 7.96 16.06
N LEU A 138 -16.49 8.14 14.75
CA LEU A 138 -15.24 8.19 13.99
C LEU A 138 -14.38 9.39 14.40
N GLN A 139 -14.99 10.57 14.55
CA GLN A 139 -14.29 11.77 15.01
C GLN A 139 -13.65 11.54 16.40
N TYR A 140 -14.41 10.98 17.34
CA TYR A 140 -13.91 10.65 18.68
C TYR A 140 -12.74 9.68 18.61
N LEU A 141 -12.83 8.62 17.79
CA LEU A 141 -11.75 7.67 17.59
C LEU A 141 -10.51 8.38 17.02
N TYR A 142 -10.64 9.18 15.96
CA TYR A 142 -9.52 9.94 15.38
C TYR A 142 -8.81 10.80 16.42
N ILE A 143 -9.57 11.56 17.22
CA ILE A 143 -9.01 12.42 18.29
C ILE A 143 -8.29 11.59 19.36
N LYS A 144 -8.92 10.50 19.82
CA LYS A 144 -8.34 9.57 20.81
C LYS A 144 -7.03 8.98 20.31
N TYR A 145 -7.00 8.48 19.07
CA TYR A 145 -5.81 7.89 18.47
C TYR A 145 -4.73 8.94 18.19
N TYR A 146 -5.09 10.13 17.73
CA TYR A 146 -4.14 11.23 17.55
C TYR A 146 -3.43 11.57 18.87
N ARG A 147 -4.19 11.78 19.95
CA ARG A 147 -3.63 12.07 21.28
C ARG A 147 -2.76 10.92 21.80
N ARG A 148 -3.23 9.67 21.66
CA ARG A 148 -2.47 8.47 22.07
C ARG A 148 -1.15 8.37 21.30
N ASN A 149 -1.18 8.52 19.98
CA ASN A 149 -0.01 8.40 19.12
C ASN A 149 1.00 9.49 19.42
N LYS A 150 0.56 10.75 19.57
CA LYS A 150 1.43 11.87 19.96
C LYS A 150 2.11 11.63 21.30
N ARG A 151 1.37 11.12 22.31
CA ARG A 151 1.95 10.78 23.62
C ARG A 151 2.94 9.62 23.54
N ARG A 152 2.58 8.53 22.86
CA ARG A 152 3.45 7.36 22.73
C ARG A 152 4.72 7.67 21.94
N ARG A 153 4.63 8.45 20.87
CA ARG A 153 5.80 8.86 20.07
C ARG A 153 6.83 9.72 20.82
N LYS A 154 6.45 10.37 21.91
CA LYS A 154 7.41 11.04 22.81
C LYS A 154 8.32 10.06 23.56
N ARG A 155 7.86 8.82 23.78
CA ARG A 155 8.59 7.75 24.49
C ARG A 155 9.17 6.72 23.53
N GLU A 156 8.44 6.41 22.47
CA GLU A 156 8.75 5.40 21.47
C GLU A 156 8.71 6.06 20.09
N TYR A 157 9.83 6.59 19.63
CA TYR A 157 9.87 7.36 18.38
C TYR A 157 9.35 6.56 17.17
N GLU A 158 9.60 5.25 17.13
CA GLU A 158 9.11 4.32 16.09
C GLU A 158 7.64 3.89 16.28
N PHE A 159 6.89 4.48 17.23
CA PHE A 159 5.53 4.06 17.50
C PHE A 159 4.59 4.25 16.29
N ASP A 160 4.08 3.12 15.80
CA ASP A 160 3.16 3.04 14.67
C ASP A 160 1.72 3.37 15.09
N CYS A 161 0.95 3.99 14.21
CA CYS A 161 -0.49 4.14 14.43
C CYS A 161 -1.24 2.90 13.94
N ASP A 162 -2.49 2.76 14.41
CA ASP A 162 -3.38 1.74 13.87
C ASP A 162 -3.58 1.96 12.36
N GLY A 163 -3.71 0.85 11.62
CA GLY A 163 -3.92 0.85 10.17
C GLY A 163 -5.04 1.79 9.76
N VAL A 164 -6.16 1.81 10.49
CA VAL A 164 -7.33 2.65 10.19
C VAL A 164 -6.99 4.12 9.93
N PHE A 165 -5.94 4.66 10.58
CA PHE A 165 -5.60 6.08 10.56
C PHE A 165 -4.38 6.44 9.70
N ARG A 166 -3.83 5.49 8.94
CA ARG A 166 -2.72 5.70 8.00
C ARG A 166 -3.10 5.26 6.60
N PRO A 167 -2.35 5.63 5.56
CA PRO A 167 -2.59 5.14 4.22
C PRO A 167 -2.42 3.62 4.12
N SER A 168 -3.16 3.01 3.19
CA SER A 168 -3.02 1.62 2.80
C SER A 168 -1.72 1.36 2.04
N THR A 169 -1.32 0.10 1.91
CA THR A 169 -0.09 -0.28 1.20
C THR A 169 -0.08 0.18 -0.25
N GLY A 170 -1.23 0.20 -0.95
CA GLY A 170 -1.32 0.75 -2.32
C GLY A 170 -1.00 2.24 -2.38
N VAL A 171 -1.49 3.03 -1.43
CA VAL A 171 -1.18 4.47 -1.35
C VAL A 171 0.26 4.71 -0.85
N ILE A 172 0.78 3.87 0.05
CA ILE A 172 2.20 3.92 0.41
C ILE A 172 3.08 3.60 -0.80
N ALA A 173 2.72 2.62 -1.64
CA ALA A 173 3.43 2.31 -2.87
C ALA A 173 3.45 3.52 -3.83
N ALA A 174 2.32 4.24 -3.96
CA ALA A 174 2.27 5.49 -4.70
C ALA A 174 3.21 6.57 -4.16
N LEU A 175 3.27 6.76 -2.84
CA LEU A 175 4.17 7.73 -2.23
C LEU A 175 5.65 7.36 -2.43
N ILE A 176 5.98 6.07 -2.39
CA ILE A 176 7.34 5.58 -2.67
C ILE A 176 7.69 5.80 -4.14
N ALA A 177 6.78 5.51 -5.07
CA ALA A 177 6.98 5.78 -6.49
C ALA A 177 7.29 7.27 -6.75
N VAL A 178 6.58 8.17 -6.06
CA VAL A 178 6.84 9.62 -6.16
C VAL A 178 8.20 10.00 -5.58
N ARG A 179 8.59 9.41 -4.45
CA ARG A 179 9.92 9.62 -3.86
C ARG A 179 11.02 9.24 -4.86
N ASP A 180 10.83 8.14 -5.58
CA ASP A 180 11.85 7.57 -6.47
C ASP A 180 11.89 8.25 -7.86
N HIS A 181 10.76 8.76 -8.36
CA HIS A 181 10.65 9.29 -9.72
C HIS A 181 10.34 10.80 -9.83
N GLY A 182 9.91 11.44 -8.75
CA GLY A 182 9.71 12.89 -8.67
C GLY A 182 8.55 13.43 -9.51
N HIS A 183 8.49 14.76 -9.67
CA HIS A 183 7.32 15.44 -10.24
C HIS A 183 7.17 15.32 -11.77
N LYS A 184 8.21 14.88 -12.48
CA LYS A 184 8.22 14.80 -13.95
C LYS A 184 7.65 13.48 -14.49
N ALA A 185 7.27 12.55 -13.62
CA ALA A 185 6.68 11.29 -14.02
C ALA A 185 5.15 11.37 -14.02
N GLU A 186 4.53 10.55 -14.86
CA GLU A 186 3.10 10.26 -14.86
C GLU A 186 2.85 9.02 -14.00
N TYR A 187 1.88 9.10 -13.10
CA TYR A 187 1.54 8.05 -12.15
C TYR A 187 0.11 7.57 -12.40
N ILE A 188 -0.06 6.26 -12.59
CA ILE A 188 -1.38 5.68 -12.85
C ILE A 188 -1.69 4.68 -11.74
N ILE A 189 -2.78 4.90 -11.00
CA ILE A 189 -3.25 3.97 -9.99
C ILE A 189 -4.27 3.01 -10.62
N SER A 190 -4.02 1.72 -10.45
CA SER A 190 -4.93 0.66 -10.88
C SER A 190 -5.05 -0.44 -9.83
N GLY A 191 -6.24 -1.03 -9.66
CA GLY A 191 -6.45 -2.12 -8.71
C GLY A 191 -6.37 -1.72 -7.23
N VAL A 192 -6.31 -0.41 -6.92
CA VAL A 192 -6.35 0.13 -5.55
C VAL A 192 -7.76 0.65 -5.27
N GLY A 193 -8.56 -0.14 -4.57
CA GLY A 193 -9.95 0.22 -4.25
C GLY A 193 -10.13 0.92 -2.90
N ILE A 194 -11.15 1.77 -2.80
CA ILE A 194 -11.75 2.26 -1.55
C ILE A 194 -13.11 1.59 -1.27
N THR A 195 -13.77 1.01 -2.27
CA THR A 195 -14.98 0.18 -2.10
C THR A 195 -14.63 -1.32 -2.14
N ASN A 196 -15.53 -2.18 -1.64
CA ASN A 196 -15.39 -3.64 -1.66
C ASN A 196 -14.03 -4.15 -1.14
N ARG A 197 -13.48 -3.48 -0.12
CA ARG A 197 -12.22 -3.86 0.52
C ARG A 197 -12.37 -5.23 1.19
N GLY A 198 -11.71 -6.23 0.61
CA GLY A 198 -11.91 -7.64 0.97
C GLY A 198 -12.07 -8.54 -0.26
N THR A 199 -12.44 -7.97 -1.40
CA THR A 199 -12.51 -8.69 -2.67
C THR A 199 -11.14 -8.65 -3.36
N TYR A 200 -10.51 -9.82 -3.48
CA TYR A 200 -9.22 -10.02 -4.15
C TYR A 200 -9.42 -11.02 -5.30
N VAL A 201 -8.47 -11.07 -6.25
CA VAL A 201 -8.53 -11.93 -7.45
C VAL A 201 -8.93 -13.37 -7.11
N ASP A 202 -8.44 -13.87 -5.96
CA ASP A 202 -8.64 -15.25 -5.53
C ASP A 202 -9.81 -15.52 -4.56
N ARG A 203 -10.59 -14.52 -4.07
CA ARG A 203 -11.79 -14.71 -3.21
C ARG A 203 -12.38 -13.41 -2.64
N GLN A 204 -13.66 -13.44 -2.27
CA GLN A 204 -14.29 -12.50 -1.33
C GLN A 204 -13.90 -12.85 0.13
N PHE A 205 -12.98 -12.11 0.72
CA PHE A 205 -12.91 -12.03 2.18
C PHE A 205 -13.92 -10.98 2.64
N MET A 206 -15.12 -11.42 3.03
CA MET A 206 -16.04 -10.56 3.78
C MET A 206 -15.43 -10.26 5.15
N HIS A 207 -14.67 -9.17 5.26
CA HIS A 207 -14.46 -8.52 6.55
C HIS A 207 -15.75 -7.75 6.89
N SER A 208 -16.77 -8.50 7.31
CA SER A 208 -17.98 -7.94 7.90
C SER A 208 -17.61 -7.19 9.19
N GLY A 209 -18.02 -5.92 9.28
CA GLY A 209 -18.12 -5.19 10.54
C GLY A 209 -16.91 -4.39 11.02
N LYS A 210 -15.79 -4.31 10.28
CA LYS A 210 -14.67 -3.43 10.66
C LYS A 210 -14.69 -2.14 9.85
N LEU A 211 -15.00 -1.05 10.54
CA LEU A 211 -14.68 0.36 10.24
C LEU A 211 -13.68 0.46 9.08
N HIS A 212 -14.16 0.81 7.88
CA HIS A 212 -13.42 0.62 6.63
C HIS A 212 -12.03 1.26 6.67
N ALA A 213 -11.03 0.45 6.98
CA ALA A 213 -9.70 0.92 7.29
C ALA A 213 -9.10 1.67 6.09
N HIS A 214 -8.44 2.78 6.38
CA HIS A 214 -7.69 3.62 5.44
C HIS A 214 -8.48 4.42 4.38
N ILE A 215 -9.82 4.31 4.24
CA ILE A 215 -10.54 5.07 3.18
C ILE A 215 -10.30 6.57 3.30
N PHE A 216 -10.45 7.12 4.51
CA PHE A 216 -10.23 8.54 4.75
C PHE A 216 -8.75 8.94 4.53
N PRO A 217 -7.75 8.28 5.15
CA PRO A 217 -6.34 8.55 4.89
C PRO A 217 -5.96 8.45 3.41
N ASP A 218 -6.40 7.40 2.71
CA ASP A 218 -6.12 7.18 1.29
C ASP A 218 -6.70 8.30 0.45
N GLY A 219 -7.99 8.60 0.60
CA GLY A 219 -8.64 9.68 -0.13
C GLY A 219 -7.98 11.04 0.08
N LYS A 220 -7.45 11.31 1.29
CA LYS A 220 -6.72 12.55 1.58
C LYS A 220 -5.37 12.62 0.89
N VAL A 221 -4.58 11.56 0.99
CA VAL A 221 -3.28 11.51 0.34
C VAL A 221 -3.45 11.61 -1.17
N LEU A 222 -4.35 10.82 -1.77
CA LEU A 222 -4.60 10.82 -3.21
C LEU A 222 -5.05 12.21 -3.71
N LYS A 223 -5.95 12.89 -3.00
CA LYS A 223 -6.34 14.28 -3.32
C LYS A 223 -5.14 15.23 -3.33
N THR A 224 -4.22 15.10 -2.38
CA THR A 224 -3.02 15.95 -2.37
C THR A 224 -2.07 15.58 -3.51
N LEU A 225 -1.93 14.28 -3.82
CA LEU A 225 -1.07 13.83 -4.91
C LEU A 225 -1.54 14.36 -6.26
N ALA A 226 -2.85 14.29 -6.56
CA ALA A 226 -3.40 14.84 -7.80
C ALA A 226 -3.17 16.35 -7.99
N LYS A 227 -3.04 17.12 -6.89
CA LYS A 227 -2.76 18.56 -6.96
C LYS A 227 -1.29 18.90 -7.22
N ARG A 228 -0.37 17.97 -6.93
CA ARG A 228 1.08 18.22 -6.91
C ARG A 228 1.84 17.43 -7.98
N TYR A 229 1.24 16.37 -8.50
CA TYR A 229 1.86 15.39 -9.37
C TYR A 229 0.86 14.94 -10.43
N SER A 230 1.35 14.45 -11.58
CA SER A 230 0.51 13.93 -12.66
C SER A 230 -0.04 12.53 -12.32
N PHE A 231 -0.98 12.48 -11.38
CA PHE A 231 -1.65 11.24 -10.96
C PHE A 231 -2.97 11.04 -11.68
N PHE A 232 -3.21 9.81 -12.12
CA PHE A 232 -4.45 9.35 -12.73
C PHE A 232 -4.92 8.05 -12.08
N THR A 233 -6.19 7.70 -12.28
CA THR A 233 -6.78 6.43 -11.83
C THR A 233 -7.50 5.72 -12.96
N THR A 234 -7.46 4.39 -12.96
CA THR A 234 -8.36 3.57 -13.79
C THR A 234 -9.62 3.16 -13.04
N GLU A 235 -9.69 3.42 -11.74
CA GLU A 235 -10.81 3.05 -10.86
C GLU A 235 -11.89 4.15 -10.85
N PRO A 236 -13.13 3.87 -11.29
CA PRO A 236 -14.22 4.86 -11.29
C PRO A 236 -14.50 5.45 -9.90
N GLU A 237 -14.41 4.63 -8.84
CA GLU A 237 -14.64 5.06 -7.45
C GLU A 237 -13.60 6.05 -6.90
N LEU A 238 -12.42 6.12 -7.52
CA LEU A 238 -11.36 7.05 -7.14
C LEU A 238 -11.46 8.40 -7.87
N THR A 239 -12.39 8.57 -8.80
CA THR A 239 -12.51 9.79 -9.63
C THR A 239 -12.78 11.06 -8.82
N ARG A 240 -13.37 10.93 -7.63
CA ARG A 240 -13.52 12.04 -6.66
C ARG A 240 -12.21 12.51 -6.01
N TYR A 241 -11.12 11.78 -6.24
CA TYR A 241 -9.79 12.03 -5.67
C TYR A 241 -8.71 12.25 -6.73
N LEU A 242 -8.80 11.53 -7.85
CA LEU A 242 -7.83 11.52 -8.95
C LEU A 242 -8.57 11.64 -10.29
N PRO A 243 -8.03 12.34 -11.31
CA PRO A 243 -8.59 12.32 -12.66
C PRO A 243 -8.54 10.92 -13.27
N TYR A 244 -9.53 10.59 -14.11
CA TYR A 244 -9.58 9.29 -14.79
C TYR A 244 -8.53 9.20 -15.90
N TYR A 245 -7.87 8.06 -16.02
CA TYR A 245 -6.89 7.81 -17.08
C TYR A 245 -7.59 7.49 -18.41
N GLY A 246 -7.35 8.32 -19.43
CA GLY A 246 -7.92 8.16 -20.77
C GLY A 246 -9.17 9.01 -21.06
N SER A 247 -9.65 9.81 -20.11
CA SER A 247 -10.72 10.80 -20.34
C SER A 247 -10.20 12.16 -20.85
N GLN A 248 -8.90 12.27 -21.13
CA GLN A 248 -8.30 13.40 -21.82
C GLN A 248 -7.89 12.94 -23.22
N LYS A 249 -8.84 12.99 -24.15
CA LYS A 249 -8.60 12.99 -25.59
C LYS A 249 -9.44 14.12 -26.17
#